data_AF-A0A0N8NYU7-F1
#
_entry.id   AF-A0A0N8NYU7-F1
#
_cell.length_a   1.000
_cell.length_b   1.000
_cell.length_c   1.000
_cell.angle_alpha   90.00
_cell.angle_beta   90.00
_cell.angle_gamma   90.00
#
_symmetry.space_group_name_H-M   'P 1'
#
loop_
_entity.id
_entity.type
_entity.pdbx_description
1 polymer ?
#
loop_
_entity_poly.entity_id
_entity_poly.type
_entity_poly.pdbx_seq_one_letter_code
_entity_poly.pdbx_strand_id
1 'polypeptide(L)'
;MELHYRRALPQELELITKEAEKFGELKHNFFGVVEGKFIDIYAVNEKIWREIEDLKIHPYSFGTFVGTIKKDKNLVEKFYPNIEFFYFVEIKKNYAILKPKPAFLFTTGKDVPKNGVREYVWQGSKKIVVMNEEGIILGLGLINPQSERKFIKNITDIGEFIRRHR
;
A
#
# COMPACT_ATOMS: atom_id res chain seq x y z
N MET A 1 -6.89 -26.80 0.49
CA MET A 1 -7.81 -25.67 0.26
C MET A 1 -7.57 -25.23 -1.17
N GLU A 2 -8.56 -25.38 -2.04
CA GLU A 2 -8.45 -25.00 -3.44
C GLU A 2 -8.53 -23.47 -3.51
N LEU A 3 -7.51 -22.82 -4.07
CA LEU A 3 -7.49 -21.36 -4.23
C LEU A 3 -8.28 -21.02 -5.49
N HIS A 4 -9.24 -20.11 -5.36
CA HIS A 4 -10.07 -19.66 -6.48
C HIS A 4 -9.60 -18.29 -6.97
N TYR A 5 -9.54 -18.13 -8.30
CA TYR A 5 -9.04 -16.93 -8.97
C TYR A 5 -10.15 -16.29 -9.78
N ARG A 6 -10.29 -14.98 -9.66
CA ARG A 6 -11.26 -14.22 -10.45
C ARG A 6 -10.84 -12.78 -10.60
N ARG A 7 -11.56 -12.06 -11.46
CA ARG A 7 -11.49 -10.60 -11.53
C ARG A 7 -12.05 -9.99 -10.23
N ALA A 8 -11.52 -8.82 -9.86
CA ALA A 8 -12.10 -8.03 -8.78
C ALA A 8 -13.54 -7.63 -9.12
N LEU A 9 -14.44 -7.82 -8.15
CA LEU A 9 -15.84 -7.41 -8.25
C LEU A 9 -15.96 -5.88 -8.13
N PRO A 10 -17.06 -5.28 -8.64
CA PRO A 10 -17.27 -3.84 -8.54
C PRO A 10 -17.13 -3.29 -7.10
N GLN A 11 -17.67 -3.99 -6.10
CA GLN A 11 -17.59 -3.59 -4.70
C GLN A 11 -16.15 -3.61 -4.16
N GLU A 12 -15.31 -4.54 -4.62
CA GLU A 12 -13.90 -4.63 -4.25
C GLU A 12 -13.09 -3.50 -4.91
N LEU A 13 -13.39 -3.20 -6.18
CA LEU A 13 -12.81 -2.06 -6.89
C LEU A 13 -13.16 -0.72 -6.23
N GLU A 14 -14.38 -0.56 -5.71
CA GLU A 14 -14.76 0.61 -4.91
C GLU A 14 -13.91 0.73 -3.63
N LEU A 15 -13.66 -0.37 -2.92
CA LEU A 15 -12.82 -0.35 -1.72
C LEU A 15 -11.37 0.02 -2.04
N ILE A 16 -10.83 -0.50 -3.15
CA ILE A 16 -9.47 -0.17 -3.64
C ILE A 16 -9.40 1.31 -4.03
N THR A 17 -10.37 1.79 -4.80
CA THR A 17 -10.45 3.19 -5.26
C THR A 17 -10.58 4.15 -4.08
N LYS A 18 -11.47 3.87 -3.13
CA LYS A 18 -11.64 4.66 -1.90
C LYS A 18 -10.38 4.73 -1.05
N GLU A 19 -9.55 3.69 -1.06
CA GLU A 19 -8.25 3.74 -0.39
C GLU A 19 -7.25 4.60 -1.17
N ALA A 20 -7.18 4.47 -2.51
CA ALA A 20 -6.33 5.31 -3.36
C ALA A 20 -6.67 6.80 -3.22
N GLU A 21 -7.95 7.15 -3.22
CA GLU A 21 -8.46 8.53 -3.13
C GLU A 21 -8.05 9.25 -1.84
N LYS A 22 -7.67 8.52 -0.80
CA LYS A 22 -7.08 9.12 0.40
C LYS A 22 -5.72 9.74 0.12
N PHE A 23 -4.99 9.24 -0.87
CA PHE A 23 -3.62 9.66 -1.18
C PHE A 23 -3.50 10.35 -2.53
N GLY A 24 -4.36 10.03 -3.49
CA GLY A 24 -4.28 10.58 -4.82
C GLY A 24 -5.20 9.87 -5.82
N GLU A 25 -4.70 9.63 -7.03
CA GLU A 25 -5.49 9.07 -8.13
C GLU A 25 -4.97 7.68 -8.53
N LEU A 26 -5.86 6.68 -8.57
CA LEU A 26 -5.50 5.33 -9.01
C LEU A 26 -5.27 5.33 -10.53
N LYS A 27 -4.08 4.92 -10.97
CA LYS A 27 -3.71 4.87 -12.39
C LYS A 27 -3.85 3.48 -13.01
N HIS A 28 -4.00 2.46 -12.17
CA HIS A 28 -4.13 1.08 -12.60
C HIS A 28 -5.58 0.59 -12.57
N ASN A 29 -6.00 -0.14 -13.60
CA ASN A 29 -7.41 -0.51 -13.79
C ASN A 29 -7.70 -2.00 -13.60
N PHE A 30 -6.68 -2.86 -13.68
CA PHE A 30 -6.88 -4.31 -13.79
C PHE A 30 -6.47 -5.02 -12.51
N PHE A 31 -7.46 -5.48 -11.74
CA PHE A 31 -7.24 -6.19 -10.49
C PHE A 31 -7.78 -7.62 -10.54
N GLY A 32 -6.93 -8.55 -10.11
CA GLY A 32 -7.28 -9.94 -9.85
C GLY A 32 -7.41 -10.21 -8.36
N VAL A 33 -8.13 -11.27 -8.03
CA VAL A 33 -8.41 -11.70 -6.66
C VAL A 33 -8.01 -13.16 -6.49
N VAL A 34 -7.39 -13.45 -5.34
CA VAL A 34 -7.20 -14.81 -4.84
C VAL A 34 -8.07 -14.97 -3.60
N GLU A 35 -9.02 -15.91 -3.67
CA GLU A 35 -9.89 -16.23 -2.56
C GLU A 35 -9.24 -17.30 -1.69
N GLY A 36 -8.76 -16.87 -0.51
CA GLY A 36 -8.22 -17.74 0.52
C GLY A 36 -8.95 -17.54 1.84
N LYS A 37 -8.19 -17.47 2.94
CA LYS A 37 -8.72 -17.05 4.25
C LYS A 37 -9.23 -15.60 4.22
N PHE A 38 -8.59 -14.78 3.40
CA PHE A 38 -8.98 -13.42 3.09
C PHE A 38 -9.00 -13.24 1.56
N ILE A 39 -9.47 -12.08 1.12
CA ILE A 39 -9.52 -11.71 -0.29
C ILE A 39 -8.23 -10.96 -0.61
N ASP A 40 -7.28 -11.61 -1.27
CA ASP A 40 -6.01 -10.97 -1.64
C ASP A 40 -6.13 -10.33 -3.03
N ILE A 41 -5.74 -9.07 -3.12
CA ILE A 41 -5.83 -8.23 -4.33
C ILE A 41 -4.47 -8.14 -5.00
N TYR A 42 -4.48 -8.31 -6.32
CA TYR A 42 -3.29 -8.20 -7.15
C TYR A 42 -3.53 -7.25 -8.31
N ALA A 43 -2.58 -6.35 -8.54
CA ALA A 43 -2.51 -5.57 -9.76
C ALA A 43 -1.93 -6.47 -10.86
N VAL A 44 -2.72 -6.67 -11.92
CA VAL A 44 -2.39 -7.53 -13.06
C VAL A 44 -2.40 -6.71 -14.35
N ASN A 45 -1.79 -7.21 -15.44
CA ASN A 45 -1.98 -6.58 -16.75
C ASN A 45 -3.32 -7.01 -17.39
N GLU A 46 -3.73 -6.32 -18.44
CA GLU A 46 -5.01 -6.58 -19.13
C GLU A 46 -5.11 -8.01 -19.67
N LYS A 47 -4.02 -8.55 -20.24
CA LYS A 47 -4.02 -9.91 -20.81
C LYS A 47 -4.35 -10.93 -19.73
N ILE A 48 -3.64 -10.87 -18.60
CA ILE A 48 -3.88 -11.74 -17.45
C ILE A 48 -5.29 -11.52 -16.91
N TRP A 49 -5.77 -10.28 -16.80
CA TRP A 49 -7.10 -9.97 -16.29
C TRP A 49 -8.22 -10.61 -17.12
N ARG A 50 -8.07 -10.68 -18.45
CA ARG A 50 -9.03 -11.31 -19.36
C ARG A 50 -9.04 -12.84 -19.25
N GLU A 51 -7.90 -13.43 -18.94
CA GLU A 51 -7.70 -14.90 -18.92
C GLU A 51 -7.76 -15.49 -17.50
N ILE A 52 -7.91 -14.65 -16.45
CA ILE A 52 -7.64 -15.03 -15.04
C ILE A 52 -8.45 -16.22 -14.53
N GLU A 53 -9.67 -16.41 -15.00
CA GLU A 53 -10.58 -17.49 -14.61
C GLU A 53 -10.17 -18.84 -15.24
N ASP A 54 -9.46 -18.80 -16.37
CA ASP A 54 -8.99 -19.97 -17.11
C ASP A 54 -7.52 -20.32 -16.80
N LEU A 55 -6.84 -19.50 -16.00
CA LEU A 55 -5.43 -19.70 -15.66
C LEU A 55 -5.27 -20.94 -14.75
N LYS A 56 -4.55 -21.94 -15.28
CA LYS A 56 -4.01 -23.06 -14.49
C LYS A 56 -2.73 -22.70 -13.74
N ILE A 57 -2.38 -21.42 -13.67
CA ILE A 57 -1.11 -20.92 -13.13
C ILE A 57 -1.27 -20.67 -11.63
N HIS A 58 -0.23 -20.98 -10.87
CA HIS A 58 -0.22 -20.73 -9.44
C HIS A 58 -0.12 -19.22 -9.07
N PRO A 59 -0.55 -18.84 -7.84
CA PRO A 59 -0.67 -17.44 -7.39
C PRO A 59 0.63 -16.61 -7.46
N TYR A 60 1.79 -17.24 -7.55
CA TYR A 60 3.08 -16.54 -7.51
C TYR A 60 3.46 -15.87 -8.84
N SER A 61 2.67 -16.02 -9.91
CA SER A 61 3.09 -15.64 -11.27
C SER A 61 2.17 -14.65 -12.00
N PHE A 62 1.10 -14.16 -11.38
CA PHE A 62 0.03 -13.46 -12.12
C PHE A 62 0.05 -11.93 -12.00
N GLY A 63 0.81 -11.38 -11.05
CA GLY A 63 0.92 -9.92 -10.91
C GLY A 63 1.56 -9.50 -9.59
N THR A 64 1.33 -8.25 -9.22
CA THR A 64 1.85 -7.67 -7.98
C THR A 64 0.78 -7.76 -6.91
N PHE A 65 1.05 -8.48 -5.81
CA PHE A 65 0.19 -8.43 -4.63
C PHE A 65 0.18 -6.99 -4.08
N VAL A 66 -0.99 -6.38 -3.95
CA VAL A 66 -1.16 -4.98 -3.53
C VAL A 66 -1.87 -4.83 -2.18
N GLY A 67 -2.42 -5.91 -1.64
CA GLY A 67 -3.04 -5.88 -0.32
C GLY A 67 -4.18 -6.87 -0.18
N THR A 68 -4.90 -6.77 0.94
CA THR A 68 -5.94 -7.73 1.31
C THR A 68 -7.21 -6.99 1.72
N ILE A 69 -8.36 -7.46 1.25
CA ILE A 69 -9.67 -7.06 1.77
C ILE A 69 -10.02 -7.97 2.94
N LYS A 70 -10.36 -7.36 4.07
CA LYS A 70 -10.84 -8.06 5.27
C LYS A 70 -11.80 -7.18 6.06
N LYS A 71 -12.63 -7.81 6.89
CA LYS A 71 -13.50 -7.11 7.83
C LYS A 71 -12.68 -6.52 8.97
N ASP A 72 -12.97 -5.27 9.31
CA ASP A 72 -12.41 -4.62 10.49
C ASP A 72 -13.18 -5.02 11.77
N LYS A 73 -12.82 -4.42 12.91
CA LYS A 73 -13.46 -4.69 14.20
C LYS A 73 -14.96 -4.34 14.23
N ASN A 74 -15.42 -3.50 13.32
CA ASN A 74 -16.82 -3.07 13.20
C ASN A 74 -17.55 -3.87 12.12
N LEU A 75 -16.97 -4.98 11.64
CA LEU A 75 -17.50 -5.84 10.58
C LEU A 75 -17.62 -5.17 9.21
N VAL A 76 -16.94 -4.02 9.02
CA VAL A 76 -16.91 -3.31 7.74
C VAL A 76 -15.74 -3.82 6.90
N GLU A 77 -16.01 -4.19 5.66
CA GLU A 77 -14.97 -4.57 4.71
C GLU A 77 -14.10 -3.37 4.35
N LYS A 78 -12.79 -3.57 4.45
CA LYS A 78 -11.79 -2.55 4.12
C LYS A 78 -10.66 -3.19 3.35
N PHE A 79 -10.18 -2.47 2.36
CA PHE A 79 -8.93 -2.78 1.69
C PHE A 79 -7.75 -2.33 2.56
N TYR A 80 -6.80 -3.24 2.78
CA TYR A 80 -5.56 -2.99 3.51
C TYR A 80 -4.40 -3.07 2.53
N PRO A 81 -3.95 -1.93 1.98
CA PRO A 81 -2.88 -1.92 0.99
C PRO A 81 -1.53 -2.25 1.64
N ASN A 82 -0.66 -2.90 0.87
CA ASN A 82 0.77 -2.94 1.15
C ASN A 82 1.48 -1.74 0.48
N ILE A 83 2.81 -1.71 0.54
CA ILE A 83 3.59 -0.62 -0.06
C ILE A 83 3.44 -0.61 -1.59
N GLU A 84 3.41 -1.78 -2.22
CA GLU A 84 3.37 -1.91 -3.69
C GLU A 84 2.14 -1.25 -4.32
N PHE A 85 1.01 -1.26 -3.62
CA PHE A 85 -0.21 -0.56 -4.05
C PHE A 85 0.05 0.89 -4.46
N PHE A 86 0.91 1.58 -3.71
CA PHE A 86 1.12 3.02 -3.88
C PHE A 86 1.94 3.36 -5.13
N TYR A 87 2.61 2.40 -5.77
CA TYR A 87 3.20 2.60 -7.10
C TYR A 87 2.13 2.72 -8.20
N PHE A 88 0.90 2.28 -7.93
CA PHE A 88 -0.24 2.42 -8.84
C PHE A 88 -1.09 3.66 -8.54
N VAL A 89 -0.71 4.47 -7.56
CA VAL A 89 -1.43 5.69 -7.16
C VAL A 89 -0.54 6.90 -7.45
N GLU A 90 -1.04 7.83 -8.25
CA GLU A 90 -0.43 9.15 -8.39
C GLU A 90 -0.67 9.93 -7.09
N ILE A 91 0.34 9.98 -6.22
CA ILE A 91 0.26 10.59 -4.89
C ILE A 91 0.12 12.11 -4.99
N LYS A 92 -0.96 12.66 -4.44
CA LYS A 92 -1.29 14.10 -4.44
C LYS A 92 -1.44 14.68 -3.02
N LYS A 93 -1.67 13.83 -2.02
CA LYS A 93 -1.94 14.23 -0.62
C LYS A 93 -1.62 13.09 0.34
N ASN A 94 -1.62 13.41 1.64
CA ASN A 94 -1.31 12.47 2.73
C ASN A 94 0.05 11.78 2.52
N TYR A 95 1.07 12.58 2.26
CA TYR A 95 2.45 12.13 2.09
C TYR A 95 3.44 12.99 2.85
N ALA A 96 4.65 12.46 3.05
CA ALA A 96 5.80 13.21 3.53
C ALA A 96 7.05 12.86 2.71
N ILE A 97 7.87 13.87 2.43
CA ILE A 97 9.19 13.72 1.84
C ILE A 97 10.24 13.86 2.93
N LEU A 98 11.14 12.89 3.01
CA LEU A 98 12.18 12.85 4.03
C LEU A 98 13.51 13.39 3.48
N LYS A 99 14.28 14.01 4.37
CA LYS A 99 15.69 14.32 4.09
C LYS A 99 16.50 13.02 3.95
N PRO A 100 17.66 13.01 3.27
CA PRO A 100 18.38 11.78 2.92
C PRO A 100 18.71 10.86 4.11
N LYS A 101 19.22 11.41 5.23
CA LYS A 101 19.56 10.61 6.41
C LYS A 101 18.32 10.00 7.09
N PRO A 102 17.26 10.78 7.43
CA PRO A 102 15.99 10.21 7.89
C PRO A 102 15.36 9.21 6.92
N ALA A 103 15.46 9.43 5.61
CA ALA A 103 14.96 8.52 4.58
C ALA A 103 15.60 7.13 4.70
N PHE A 104 16.93 7.07 4.76
CA PHE A 104 17.67 5.83 4.98
C PHE A 104 17.31 5.17 6.32
N LEU A 105 17.23 5.95 7.40
CA LEU A 105 16.86 5.38 8.71
C LEU A 105 15.43 4.83 8.71
N PHE A 106 14.50 5.45 7.97
CA PHE A 106 13.14 4.96 7.83
C PHE A 106 13.10 3.56 7.19
N THR A 107 13.93 3.29 6.17
CA THR A 107 14.04 1.95 5.55
C THR A 107 14.72 0.92 6.46
N THR A 108 15.07 1.27 7.70
CA THR A 108 15.55 0.35 8.75
C THR A 108 14.51 0.14 9.86
N GLY A 109 13.27 0.64 9.68
CA GLY A 109 12.19 0.54 10.65
C GLY A 109 12.21 1.63 11.73
N LYS A 110 12.97 2.73 11.54
CA LYS A 110 13.01 3.84 12.51
C LYS A 110 11.89 4.85 12.27
N ASP A 111 11.37 5.39 13.37
CA ASP A 111 10.47 6.55 13.35
C ASP A 111 11.20 7.81 12.86
N VAL A 112 10.44 8.77 12.35
CA VAL A 112 10.96 10.04 11.83
C VAL A 112 10.61 11.19 12.79
N PRO A 113 11.60 11.96 13.27
CA PRO A 113 11.35 13.22 13.95
C PRO A 113 10.93 14.31 12.96
N LYS A 114 10.21 15.35 13.41
CA LYS A 114 9.65 16.39 12.53
C LYS A 114 10.74 17.11 11.73
N ASN A 115 11.90 17.38 12.33
CA ASN A 115 13.04 18.01 11.65
C ASN A 115 13.67 17.14 10.53
N GLY A 116 13.34 15.85 10.49
CA GLY A 116 13.75 14.92 9.44
C GLY A 116 12.85 14.95 8.20
N VAL A 117 11.68 15.58 8.31
CA VAL A 117 10.75 15.81 7.19
C VAL A 117 11.19 17.08 6.45
N ARG A 118 11.33 16.98 5.13
CA ARG A 118 11.58 18.13 4.25
C ARG A 118 10.27 18.86 3.97
N GLU A 119 9.25 18.13 3.56
CA GLU A 119 7.90 18.62 3.33
C GLU A 119 6.87 17.53 3.61
N TYR A 120 5.63 17.93 3.89
CA TYR A 120 4.51 16.99 3.97
C TYR A 120 3.21 17.70 3.56
N VAL A 121 2.33 16.95 2.90
CA VAL A 121 0.97 17.38 2.57
C VAL A 121 0.02 16.44 3.30
N TRP A 122 -0.71 16.95 4.29
CA TRP A 122 -1.60 16.14 5.12
C TRP A 122 -3.01 16.71 5.16
N GLN A 123 -4.00 15.86 4.89
CA GLN A 123 -5.42 16.18 4.83
C GLN A 123 -6.24 15.25 5.73
N GLY A 124 -5.72 14.93 6.91
CA GLY A 124 -6.47 14.22 7.95
C GLY A 124 -6.37 12.69 7.95
N SER A 125 -5.68 12.08 6.97
CA SER A 125 -5.43 10.63 7.03
C SER A 125 -4.48 10.28 8.16
N LYS A 126 -4.82 9.26 8.97
CA LYS A 126 -3.91 8.78 10.02
C LYS A 126 -2.62 8.17 9.44
N LYS A 127 -2.71 7.58 8.25
CA LYS A 127 -1.59 7.01 7.51
C LYS A 127 -1.10 8.00 6.46
N ILE A 128 0.20 8.05 6.25
CA ILE A 128 0.82 8.81 5.17
C ILE A 128 1.78 7.94 4.37
N VAL A 129 1.92 8.24 3.08
CA VAL A 129 2.97 7.68 2.23
C VAL A 129 4.27 8.43 2.52
N VAL A 130 5.36 7.70 2.70
CA VAL A 130 6.67 8.28 3.02
C VAL A 130 7.57 8.10 1.80
N MET A 131 8.16 9.19 1.32
CA MET A 131 9.00 9.22 0.13
C MET A 131 10.37 9.85 0.41
N ASN A 132 11.35 9.55 -0.45
CA ASN A 132 12.61 10.30 -0.51
C ASN A 132 12.44 11.58 -1.36
N GLU A 133 13.52 12.34 -1.52
CA GLU A 133 13.53 13.59 -2.29
C GLU A 133 13.34 13.40 -3.81
N GLU A 134 13.51 12.18 -4.31
CA GLU A 134 13.31 11.80 -5.71
C GLU A 134 11.86 11.32 -5.97
N GLY A 135 11.00 11.33 -4.95
CA GLY A 135 9.62 10.81 -5.05
C GLY A 135 9.50 9.29 -4.96
N ILE A 136 10.58 8.58 -4.64
CA ILE A 136 10.56 7.12 -4.44
C ILE A 136 9.85 6.80 -3.13
N ILE A 137 8.87 5.91 -3.19
CA ILE A 137 8.12 5.43 -2.02
C ILE A 137 9.03 4.54 -1.16
N LEU A 138 9.16 4.91 0.11
CA LEU A 138 9.94 4.19 1.11
C LEU A 138 9.07 3.33 2.02
N GLY A 139 7.79 3.67 2.15
CA GLY A 139 6.83 2.92 2.95
C GLY A 139 5.66 3.75 3.48
N LEU A 140 5.07 3.26 4.57
CA LEU A 140 3.91 3.88 5.22
C LEU A 140 4.23 4.26 6.67
N GLY A 141 3.74 5.43 7.06
CA GLY A 141 3.86 5.94 8.41
C GLY A 141 2.53 6.34 9.04
N LEU A 142 2.45 6.34 10.37
CA LEU A 142 1.39 7.04 11.11
C LEU A 142 1.88 8.43 11.46
N ILE A 143 1.20 9.46 10.94
CA ILE A 143 1.53 10.83 11.29
C ILE A 143 1.00 11.17 12.69
N ASN A 144 1.82 11.85 13.48
CA ASN A 144 1.47 12.41 14.77
C ASN A 144 1.90 13.89 14.81
N PRO A 145 1.02 14.81 14.38
CA PRO A 145 1.34 16.24 14.31
C PRO A 145 1.73 16.86 15.65
N GLN A 146 1.36 16.22 16.77
CA GLN A 146 1.64 16.69 18.13
C GLN A 146 3.03 16.25 18.64
N SER A 147 3.72 15.36 17.93
CA SER A 147 5.02 14.83 18.36
C SER A 147 6.17 15.36 17.51
N GLU A 148 7.11 16.07 18.13
CA GLU A 148 8.34 16.49 17.47
C GLU A 148 9.33 15.33 17.27
N ARG A 149 9.39 14.39 18.22
CA ARG A 149 10.35 13.27 18.21
C ARG A 149 9.88 12.08 17.38
N LYS A 150 8.58 11.79 17.37
CA LYS A 150 7.95 10.68 16.63
C LYS A 150 6.84 11.22 15.75
N PHE A 151 7.21 12.17 14.90
CA PHE A 151 6.29 12.86 14.00
C PHE A 151 5.69 11.91 12.98
N ILE A 152 6.48 10.95 12.48
CA ILE A 152 6.00 9.84 11.66
C ILE A 152 6.46 8.54 12.31
N LYS A 153 5.52 7.76 12.80
CA LYS A 153 5.81 6.40 13.29
C LYS A 153 5.86 5.43 12.11
N ASN A 154 6.95 4.67 11.97
CA ASN A 154 7.06 3.68 10.89
C ASN A 154 6.03 2.54 11.11
N ILE A 155 5.29 2.20 10.04
CA ILE A 155 4.37 1.05 10.01
C ILE A 155 5.00 -0.11 9.23
N THR A 156 5.44 0.19 8.02
CA THR A 156 6.07 -0.74 7.08
C THR A 156 6.96 0.07 6.16
N ASP A 157 8.06 -0.52 5.72
CA ASP A 157 9.01 0.08 4.81
C ASP A 157 9.60 -0.95 3.86
N ILE A 158 10.16 -0.48 2.74
CA ILE A 158 10.74 -1.33 1.70
C ILE A 158 11.86 -2.26 2.22
N GLY A 159 12.55 -1.87 3.29
CA GLY A 159 13.58 -2.69 3.91
C GLY A 159 13.03 -3.83 4.76
N GLU A 160 11.72 -3.86 5.04
CA GLU A 160 11.08 -4.92 5.82
C GLU A 160 11.29 -6.30 5.18
N PHE A 161 11.27 -6.38 3.85
CA PHE A 161 11.51 -7.62 3.12
C PHE A 161 12.91 -8.21 3.40
N ILE A 162 13.93 -7.35 3.54
CA ILE A 162 15.31 -7.77 3.83
C ILE A 162 15.46 -8.16 5.31
N ARG A 163 14.71 -7.51 6.20
CA ARG A 163 14.82 -7.73 7.66
C ARG A 163 14.03 -8.93 8.18
N ARG A 164 13.02 -9.40 7.45
CA ARG A 164 12.24 -10.58 7.84
C ARG A 164 13.16 -11.81 7.85
N HIS A 165 13.55 -12.23 9.05
CA HIS A 165 14.23 -13.50 9.25
C HIS A 165 13.24 -14.63 8.98
N ARG A 166 13.70 -15.68 8.27
CA ARG A 166 12.95 -16.91 8.04
C ARG A 166 12.56 -17.58 9.35
#